data_AF-A0A351FXI0-F1
#
_entry.id   AF-A0A351FXI0-F1
#
_cell.length_a   1.000
_cell.length_b   1.000
_cell.length_c   1.000
_cell.angle_alpha   90.00
_cell.angle_beta   90.00
_cell.angle_gamma   90.00
#
_symmetry.space_group_name_H-M   'P 1'
#
loop_
_entity.id
_entity.type
_entity.pdbx_description
1 polymer ?
#
loop_
_entity_poly.entity_id
_entity_poly.type
_entity_poly.pdbx_seq_one_letter_code
_entity_poly.pdbx_strand_id
1 'polypeptide(L)'
;MASPFSLFRKYQKNLMVVLAVLAVFAFVIAPSLMQMGDRQPAGGGGITTDVSWNGGTLDAQQLAYMQGQEQLAVRFLTAVMDKCEEEGGNPPPGLAQKRGNRWVFSFIPTTDPNFNQQFRDRQSLRSLVLSKKAEQMGIHLSDEWITNFLYKLTDDTVEFRVVGDDLLNSSTGSRMGMSQLYDELRMHLQGFQLTNLAFRLPEAPGESWAIHEQLKRRIEAEILPLKVDDYLSEVTEEPSDAQIKALYDKHKDEYSYPGKPEPGFTAMRKLDFNFIKVKREAFEEQALAAELAKITDEAIEAHYERNKSQYKVAPPEMSTNEA
;
A
#
# COMPACT_ATOMS: atom_id res chain seq x y z
N MET A 1 71.02 -13.49 1.59
CA MET A 1 69.59 -13.55 1.92
C MET A 1 69.19 -12.22 2.53
N ALA A 2 68.52 -11.35 1.77
CA ALA A 2 68.11 -10.03 2.26
C ALA A 2 66.91 -10.20 3.20
N SER A 3 67.11 -9.85 4.48
CA SER A 3 66.06 -9.96 5.50
C SER A 3 64.88 -9.02 5.16
N PRO A 4 63.63 -9.52 5.19
CA PRO A 4 62.42 -8.74 4.90
C PRO A 4 62.18 -7.59 5.89
N PHE A 5 62.94 -7.53 7.00
CA PHE A 5 62.85 -6.48 8.01
C PHE A 5 63.63 -5.20 7.68
N SER A 6 64.39 -5.17 6.59
CA SER A 6 65.11 -3.95 6.17
C SER A 6 64.18 -2.82 5.71
N LEU A 7 63.06 -3.16 5.06
CA LEU A 7 62.02 -2.20 4.68
C LEU A 7 61.28 -1.61 5.90
N PHE A 8 60.99 -2.45 6.90
CA PHE A 8 60.36 -2.02 8.15
C PHE A 8 61.20 -1.00 8.92
N ARG A 9 62.53 -1.18 8.93
CA ARG A 9 63.43 -0.26 9.64
C ARG A 9 63.59 1.09 8.92
N LYS A 10 63.59 1.08 7.59
CA LYS A 10 63.77 2.29 6.77
C LYS A 10 62.58 3.25 6.85
N TYR A 11 61.37 2.71 6.97
CA TYR A 11 60.12 3.50 7.01
C TYR A 11 59.38 3.41 8.33
N GLN A 12 60.07 3.04 9.42
CA GLN A 12 59.47 2.74 10.73
C GLN A 12 58.54 3.87 11.23
N LYS A 13 58.91 5.14 11.05
CA LYS A 13 58.07 6.28 11.43
C LYS A 13 56.80 6.39 10.58
N ASN A 14 56.93 6.33 9.25
CA ASN A 14 55.79 6.47 8.35
C ASN A 14 54.82 5.29 8.49
N LEU A 15 55.37 4.09 8.67
CA LEU A 15 54.60 2.87 8.81
C LEU A 15 53.85 2.83 10.16
N MET A 16 54.46 3.33 11.25
CA MET A 16 53.77 3.54 12.54
C MET A 16 52.58 4.51 12.42
N VAL A 17 52.76 5.63 11.72
CA VAL A 17 51.67 6.60 11.51
C VAL A 17 50.53 6.00 10.71
N VAL A 18 50.83 5.29 9.61
CA VAL A 18 49.81 4.64 8.78
C VAL A 18 49.07 3.55 9.57
N LEU A 19 49.79 2.71 10.33
CA LEU A 19 49.16 1.68 11.17
C LEU A 19 48.31 2.26 12.30
N ALA A 20 48.74 3.37 12.90
CA ALA A 20 47.95 4.05 13.93
C ALA A 20 46.66 4.63 13.34
N VAL A 21 46.70 5.24 12.16
CA VAL A 21 45.50 5.73 11.46
C VAL A 21 44.58 4.58 11.07
N LEU A 22 45.13 3.47 10.56
CA LEU A 22 44.37 2.25 10.23
C LEU A 22 43.71 1.64 11.47
N ALA A 23 44.41 1.64 12.61
CA ALA A 23 43.87 1.15 13.88
C ALA A 23 42.73 2.05 14.38
N VAL A 24 42.87 3.37 14.29
CA VAL A 24 41.77 4.30 14.63
C VAL A 24 40.57 4.09 13.71
N PHE A 25 40.79 3.91 12.41
CA PHE A 25 39.73 3.60 11.44
C PHE A 25 39.04 2.27 11.75
N ALA A 26 39.81 1.22 12.08
CA ALA A 26 39.28 -0.07 12.47
C ALA A 26 38.46 0.02 13.77
N PHE A 27 38.92 0.75 14.79
CA PHE A 27 38.17 0.87 16.05
C PHE A 27 36.94 1.78 15.96
N VAL A 28 36.87 2.71 15.01
CA VAL A 28 35.70 3.60 14.83
C VAL A 28 34.66 2.99 13.87
N ILE A 29 35.11 2.32 12.81
CA ILE A 29 34.23 1.81 11.73
C ILE A 29 33.92 0.32 11.89
N ALA A 30 34.81 -0.49 12.47
CA ALA A 30 34.50 -1.90 12.68
C ALA A 30 33.32 -2.12 13.63
N PRO A 31 33.10 -1.35 14.72
CA PRO A 31 31.89 -1.51 15.53
C PRO A 31 30.62 -1.19 14.75
N SER A 32 30.64 -0.22 13.83
CA SER A 32 29.49 0.16 13.00
C SER A 32 29.23 -0.86 11.88
N LEU A 33 30.26 -1.45 11.29
CA LEU A 33 30.13 -2.57 10.34
C LEU A 33 29.73 -3.88 11.03
N MET A 34 30.23 -4.15 12.24
CA MET A 34 29.81 -5.28 13.07
C MET A 34 28.37 -5.10 13.55
N GLN A 35 27.91 -3.89 13.85
CA GLN A 35 26.51 -3.64 14.19
C GLN A 35 25.56 -3.85 12.99
N MET A 36 26.08 -3.78 11.76
CA MET A 36 25.36 -4.11 10.53
C MET A 36 25.45 -5.61 10.17
N GLY A 37 26.51 -6.31 10.61
CA GLY A 37 26.77 -7.73 10.38
C GLY A 37 26.33 -8.68 11.51
N ASP A 38 26.14 -8.20 12.74
CA ASP A 38 25.75 -8.98 13.92
C ASP A 38 24.22 -9.05 14.12
N ARG A 39 23.42 -8.59 13.16
CA ARG A 39 22.03 -9.05 13.01
C ARG A 39 22.02 -10.43 12.34
N GLN A 40 22.77 -11.36 12.90
CA GLN A 40 22.72 -12.78 12.56
C GLN A 40 21.79 -13.45 13.58
N PRO A 41 20.59 -13.91 13.20
CA PRO A 41 19.83 -14.82 14.04
C PRO A 41 20.59 -16.13 14.11
N ALA A 42 20.93 -16.56 15.32
CA ALA A 42 21.41 -17.90 15.57
C ALA A 42 20.28 -18.90 15.28
N GLY A 43 20.42 -19.69 14.22
CA GLY A 43 19.63 -20.91 14.02
C GLY A 43 18.94 -21.05 12.66
N GLY A 44 19.60 -21.78 11.75
CA GLY A 44 18.98 -22.77 10.85
C GLY A 44 17.88 -22.31 9.88
N GLY A 45 18.28 -22.04 8.64
CA GLY A 45 17.39 -21.91 7.48
C GLY A 45 17.92 -20.84 6.55
N GLY A 46 18.39 -21.21 5.35
CA GLY A 46 18.87 -20.23 4.38
C GLY A 46 17.80 -19.17 4.14
N ILE A 47 18.17 -17.89 4.30
CA ILE A 47 17.29 -16.77 3.97
C ILE A 47 17.11 -16.80 2.45
N THR A 48 16.03 -17.41 1.97
CA THR A 48 15.59 -17.24 0.59
C THR A 48 15.05 -15.82 0.49
N THR A 49 15.70 -14.99 -0.32
CA THR A 49 15.17 -13.67 -0.63
C THR A 49 13.95 -13.85 -1.51
N ASP A 50 12.75 -13.68 -0.96
CA ASP A 50 11.51 -14.00 -1.67
C ASP A 50 10.98 -12.79 -2.49
N VAL A 51 11.33 -11.55 -2.10
CA VAL A 51 10.91 -10.32 -2.81
C VAL A 51 12.01 -9.27 -2.82
N SER A 52 12.27 -8.64 -3.98
CA SER A 52 13.18 -7.48 -4.12
C SER A 52 12.51 -6.34 -4.90
N TRP A 53 12.78 -5.09 -4.51
CA TRP A 53 12.34 -3.88 -5.22
C TRP A 53 13.40 -2.78 -5.15
N ASN A 54 13.19 -1.69 -5.90
CA ASN A 54 14.07 -0.53 -5.94
C ASN A 54 13.95 0.29 -4.62
N GLY A 55 14.46 -0.26 -3.53
CA GLY A 55 14.31 0.26 -2.18
C GLY A 55 14.51 -0.76 -1.05
N GLY A 56 14.66 -2.06 -1.35
CA GLY A 56 14.95 -3.08 -0.35
C GLY A 56 14.72 -4.51 -0.82
N THR A 57 15.06 -5.45 0.05
CA THR A 57 14.77 -6.89 -0.07
C THR A 57 13.98 -7.32 1.15
N LEU A 58 13.04 -8.24 0.98
CA LEU A 58 12.20 -8.75 2.05
C LEU A 58 12.05 -10.27 1.93
N ASP A 59 12.25 -10.96 3.05
CA ASP A 59 12.07 -12.42 3.14
C ASP A 59 10.68 -12.79 3.68
N ALA A 60 10.28 -14.06 3.55
CA ALA A 60 8.99 -14.52 4.05
C ALA A 60 8.78 -14.31 5.55
N GLN A 61 9.83 -14.35 6.37
CA GLN A 61 9.72 -14.17 7.82
C GLN A 61 9.42 -12.71 8.17
N GLN A 62 10.08 -11.77 7.48
CA GLN A 62 9.84 -10.35 7.58
C GLN A 62 8.43 -9.99 7.09
N LEU A 63 7.97 -10.62 6.00
CA LEU A 63 6.60 -10.43 5.50
C LEU A 63 5.57 -10.90 6.53
N ALA A 64 5.79 -12.08 7.12
CA ALA A 64 4.90 -12.62 8.15
C ALA A 64 4.89 -11.75 9.40
N TYR A 65 6.05 -11.21 9.81
CA TYR A 65 6.13 -10.27 10.93
C TYR A 65 5.34 -8.98 10.64
N MET A 66 5.52 -8.40 9.45
CA MET A 66 4.80 -7.20 9.01
C MET A 66 3.29 -7.44 9.04
N GLN A 67 2.82 -8.55 8.47
CA GLN A 67 1.39 -8.93 8.53
C GLN A 67 0.89 -9.13 9.96
N GLY A 68 1.73 -9.63 10.86
CA GLY A 68 1.43 -9.71 12.30
C GLY A 68 1.18 -8.34 12.92
N GLN A 69 2.03 -7.35 12.60
CA GLN A 69 1.85 -5.97 13.06
C GLN A 69 0.60 -5.33 12.44
N GLU A 70 0.36 -5.53 11.15
CA GLU A 70 -0.86 -5.07 10.45
C GLU A 70 -2.12 -5.58 11.17
N GLN A 71 -2.15 -6.86 11.54
CA GLN A 71 -3.29 -7.43 12.27
C GLN A 71 -3.52 -6.80 13.63
N LEU A 72 -2.45 -6.46 14.37
CA LEU A 72 -2.56 -5.78 15.66
C LEU A 72 -3.06 -4.34 15.48
N ALA A 73 -2.54 -3.62 14.48
CA ALA A 73 -3.00 -2.27 14.16
C ALA A 73 -4.49 -2.26 13.75
N VAL A 74 -4.93 -3.21 12.92
CA VAL A 74 -6.35 -3.33 12.53
C VAL A 74 -7.24 -3.65 13.75
N ARG A 75 -6.77 -4.46 14.70
CA ARG A 75 -7.53 -4.73 15.94
C ARG A 75 -7.70 -3.47 16.78
N PHE A 76 -6.63 -2.70 16.94
CA PHE A 76 -6.69 -1.40 17.62
C PHE A 76 -7.67 -0.46 16.92
N LEU A 77 -7.53 -0.28 15.59
CA LEU A 77 -8.42 0.58 14.81
C LEU A 77 -9.88 0.12 14.90
N THR A 78 -10.14 -1.19 14.93
CA THR A 78 -11.49 -1.75 15.13
C THR A 78 -12.04 -1.33 16.49
N ALA A 79 -11.26 -1.46 17.56
CA ALA A 79 -11.68 -1.06 18.90
C ALA A 79 -11.91 0.45 19.02
N VAL A 80 -11.10 1.26 18.33
CA VAL A 80 -11.30 2.71 18.19
C VAL A 80 -12.63 3.02 17.51
N MET A 81 -12.95 2.31 16.44
CA MET A 81 -14.20 2.52 15.71
C MET A 81 -15.43 2.07 16.49
N ASP A 82 -15.33 0.96 17.23
CA ASP A 82 -16.41 0.50 18.11
C ASP A 82 -16.66 1.52 19.22
N LYS A 83 -15.61 2.07 19.82
CA LYS A 83 -15.72 3.15 20.82
C LYS A 83 -16.32 4.43 20.22
N CYS A 84 -15.93 4.80 19.00
CA CYS A 84 -16.54 5.92 18.27
C CYS A 84 -18.04 5.72 18.08
N GLU A 85 -18.49 4.52 17.68
CA GLU A 85 -19.94 4.23 17.58
C GLU A 85 -20.65 4.31 18.94
N GLU A 86 -20.03 3.79 20.01
CA GLU A 86 -20.57 3.87 21.38
C GLU A 86 -20.73 5.32 21.85
N GLU A 87 -19.80 6.20 21.49
CA GLU A 87 -19.81 7.63 21.82
C GLU A 87 -20.66 8.47 20.83
N GLY A 88 -21.30 7.83 19.84
CA GLY A 88 -22.19 8.46 18.87
C GLY A 88 -21.48 9.20 17.73
N GLY A 89 -20.18 8.96 17.53
CA GLY A 89 -19.39 9.54 16.45
C GLY A 89 -19.71 8.90 15.10
N ASN A 90 -19.51 9.68 14.03
CA ASN A 90 -19.78 9.24 12.67
C ASN A 90 -18.49 9.24 11.84
N PRO A 91 -17.86 8.07 11.57
CA PRO A 91 -16.62 8.03 10.82
C PRO A 91 -16.71 8.70 9.45
N PRO A 92 -15.64 9.38 9.00
CA PRO A 92 -15.62 9.99 7.70
C PRO A 92 -15.79 8.95 6.58
N PRO A 93 -16.76 9.15 5.67
CA PRO A 93 -17.03 8.21 4.60
C PRO A 93 -15.81 8.03 3.70
N GLY A 94 -15.46 6.78 3.43
CA GLY A 94 -14.33 6.40 2.56
C GLY A 94 -13.03 6.06 3.29
N LEU A 95 -12.86 6.41 4.57
CA LEU A 95 -11.69 6.00 5.38
C LEU A 95 -11.95 4.73 6.19
N ALA A 96 -13.11 4.67 6.84
CA ALA A 96 -13.60 3.50 7.56
C ALA A 96 -15.02 3.18 7.12
N GLN A 97 -15.30 1.90 6.86
CA GLN A 97 -16.63 1.43 6.51
C GLN A 97 -16.93 0.11 7.21
N LYS A 98 -18.12 -0.03 7.74
CA LYS A 98 -18.62 -1.28 8.30
C LYS A 98 -19.13 -2.19 7.17
N ARG A 99 -18.52 -3.37 7.01
CA ARG A 99 -18.98 -4.42 6.09
C ARG A 99 -19.47 -5.61 6.92
N GLY A 100 -20.79 -5.75 7.06
CA GLY A 100 -21.38 -6.69 8.00
C GLY A 100 -21.03 -6.30 9.43
N ASN A 101 -20.44 -7.21 10.21
CA ASN A 101 -20.03 -6.95 11.59
C ASN A 101 -18.53 -6.60 11.72
N ARG A 102 -17.90 -6.07 10.67
CA ARG A 102 -16.46 -5.81 10.67
C ARG A 102 -16.12 -4.47 10.05
N TRP A 103 -15.20 -3.75 10.70
CA TRP A 103 -14.61 -2.53 10.18
C TRP A 103 -13.58 -2.84 9.10
N VAL A 104 -13.64 -2.09 8.01
CA VAL A 104 -12.66 -2.12 6.93
C VAL A 104 -12.14 -0.70 6.73
N PHE A 105 -10.82 -0.59 6.65
CA PHE A 105 -10.10 0.67 6.53
C PHE A 105 -9.47 0.76 5.14
N SER A 106 -9.60 1.91 4.49
CA SER A 106 -9.08 2.09 3.11
C SER A 106 -7.56 2.26 3.02
N PHE A 107 -6.92 2.57 4.15
CA PHE A 107 -5.50 2.90 4.21
C PHE A 107 -4.61 1.76 4.67
N ILE A 108 -5.16 0.70 5.27
CA ILE A 108 -4.41 -0.47 5.75
C ILE A 108 -4.99 -1.74 5.11
N PRO A 109 -4.15 -2.73 4.69
CA PRO A 109 -4.62 -3.96 4.10
C PRO A 109 -5.65 -4.69 4.95
N THR A 110 -6.65 -5.25 4.29
CA THR A 110 -7.67 -6.04 4.97
C THR A 110 -7.10 -7.35 5.50
N THR A 111 -7.43 -7.65 6.75
CA THR A 111 -7.10 -8.91 7.41
C THR A 111 -8.19 -9.97 7.20
N ASP A 112 -9.06 -9.81 6.17
CA ASP A 112 -10.10 -10.81 5.89
C ASP A 112 -9.48 -12.18 5.61
N PRO A 113 -9.88 -13.23 6.34
CA PRO A 113 -9.52 -14.59 5.99
C PRO A 113 -10.12 -15.03 4.64
N ASN A 114 -11.19 -14.37 4.16
CA ASN A 114 -11.81 -14.69 2.87
C ASN A 114 -10.96 -14.30 1.66
N PHE A 115 -9.99 -13.39 1.81
CA PHE A 115 -9.01 -13.14 0.76
C PHE A 115 -7.93 -14.22 0.77
N ASN A 116 -7.40 -14.59 -0.39
CA ASN A 116 -6.29 -15.53 -0.43
C ASN A 116 -4.98 -14.89 0.11
N GLN A 117 -4.04 -15.72 0.56
CA GLN A 117 -2.78 -15.25 1.15
C GLN A 117 -1.98 -14.36 0.18
N GLN A 118 -1.90 -14.76 -1.10
CA GLN A 118 -1.19 -13.99 -2.14
C GLN A 118 -1.74 -12.58 -2.32
N PHE A 119 -3.05 -12.39 -2.20
CA PHE A 119 -3.65 -11.06 -2.27
C PHE A 119 -3.22 -10.21 -1.08
N ARG A 120 -3.26 -10.76 0.14
CA ARG A 120 -2.82 -10.06 1.35
C ARG A 120 -1.34 -9.68 1.28
N ASP A 121 -0.49 -10.64 0.93
CA ASP A 121 0.96 -10.44 0.72
C ASP A 121 1.21 -9.26 -0.23
N ARG A 122 0.51 -9.24 -1.36
CA ARG A 122 0.62 -8.18 -2.35
C ARG A 122 0.16 -6.82 -1.82
N GLN A 123 -0.90 -6.75 -1.02
CA GLN A 123 -1.35 -5.48 -0.45
C GLN A 123 -0.35 -4.94 0.57
N SER A 124 0.13 -5.77 1.48
CA SER A 124 1.15 -5.41 2.48
C SER A 124 2.43 -4.90 1.81
N LEU A 125 2.94 -5.64 0.80
CA LEU A 125 4.10 -5.23 0.01
C LEU A 125 3.86 -3.93 -0.77
N ARG A 126 2.66 -3.75 -1.34
CA ARG A 126 2.31 -2.52 -2.06
C ARG A 126 2.34 -1.31 -1.12
N SER A 127 1.77 -1.42 0.08
CA SER A 127 1.82 -0.36 1.09
C SER A 127 3.25 0.02 1.44
N LEU A 128 4.11 -0.98 1.68
CA LEU A 128 5.52 -0.77 1.99
C LEU A 128 6.26 -0.04 0.85
N VAL A 129 6.13 -0.51 -0.39
CA VAL A 129 6.80 0.08 -1.55
C VAL A 129 6.35 1.52 -1.77
N LEU A 130 5.05 1.78 -1.67
CA LEU A 130 4.50 3.13 -1.82
C LEU A 130 4.91 4.04 -0.66
N SER A 131 5.00 3.52 0.56
CA SER A 131 5.56 4.26 1.71
C SER A 131 6.99 4.70 1.44
N LYS A 132 7.85 3.79 0.95
CA LYS A 132 9.24 4.12 0.59
C LYS A 132 9.34 5.12 -0.54
N LYS A 133 8.44 5.04 -1.51
CA LYS A 133 8.36 6.05 -2.56
C LYS A 133 7.91 7.41 -2.00
N ALA A 134 6.93 7.43 -1.09
CA ALA A 134 6.47 8.64 -0.42
C ALA A 134 7.60 9.32 0.38
N GLU A 135 8.37 8.55 1.14
CA GLU A 135 9.59 9.02 1.83
C GLU A 135 10.57 9.66 0.85
N GLN A 136 10.85 9.03 -0.30
CA GLN A 136 11.74 9.59 -1.33
C GLN A 136 11.24 10.90 -1.93
N MET A 137 9.93 11.13 -1.95
CA MET A 137 9.31 12.36 -2.45
C MET A 137 9.15 13.42 -1.36
N GLY A 138 9.71 13.19 -0.16
CA GLY A 138 9.65 14.12 0.96
C GLY A 138 8.33 14.09 1.73
N ILE A 139 7.47 13.09 1.50
CA ILE A 139 6.23 12.91 2.27
C ILE A 139 6.59 12.15 3.56
N HIS A 140 6.76 12.90 4.65
CA HIS A 140 6.97 12.35 5.99
C HIS A 140 5.79 12.74 6.88
N LEU A 141 5.16 11.75 7.54
CA LEU A 141 4.07 11.99 8.47
C LEU A 141 4.62 11.98 9.91
N SER A 142 4.42 13.07 10.64
CA SER A 142 4.77 13.16 12.05
C SER A 142 3.81 12.35 12.94
N ASP A 143 4.23 12.03 14.16
CA ASP A 143 3.34 11.42 15.16
C ASP A 143 2.09 12.26 15.39
N GLU A 144 2.25 13.58 15.50
CA GLU A 144 1.14 14.52 15.67
C GLU A 144 0.13 14.45 14.52
N TRP A 145 0.62 14.27 13.28
CA TRP A 145 -0.27 14.09 12.14
C TRP A 145 -1.10 12.81 12.28
N ILE A 146 -0.49 11.71 12.74
CA ILE A 146 -1.17 10.44 12.96
C ILE A 146 -2.20 10.57 14.07
N THR A 147 -1.86 11.24 15.17
CA THR A 147 -2.82 11.54 16.25
C THR A 147 -4.01 12.34 15.72
N ASN A 148 -3.76 13.42 14.97
CA ASN A 148 -4.81 14.23 14.36
C ASN A 148 -5.63 13.44 13.32
N PHE A 149 -5.02 12.49 12.63
CA PHE A 149 -5.72 11.58 11.73
C PHE A 149 -6.67 10.66 12.50
N LEU A 150 -6.25 10.11 13.64
CA LEU A 150 -7.10 9.28 14.50
C LEU A 150 -8.29 10.06 15.06
N TYR A 151 -8.08 11.30 15.51
CA TYR A 151 -9.17 12.20 15.92
C TYR A 151 -10.19 12.40 14.78
N LYS A 152 -9.72 12.73 13.58
CA LYS A 152 -10.59 12.84 12.39
C LYS A 152 -11.29 11.54 12.02
N LEU A 153 -10.62 10.40 12.19
CA LEU A 153 -11.20 9.08 11.92
C LEU A 153 -12.41 8.80 12.82
N THR A 154 -12.42 9.37 14.03
CA THR A 154 -13.48 9.22 15.01
C THR A 154 -14.39 10.45 15.13
N ASP A 155 -14.36 11.37 14.18
CA ASP A 155 -15.15 12.62 14.26
C ASP A 155 -14.91 13.39 15.57
N ASP A 156 -13.66 13.41 16.03
CA ASP A 156 -13.19 14.01 17.28
C ASP A 156 -13.90 13.51 18.55
N THR A 157 -14.62 12.38 18.48
CA THR A 157 -15.38 11.84 19.63
C THR A 157 -14.51 11.11 20.64
N VAL A 158 -13.52 10.34 20.16
CA VAL A 158 -12.66 9.52 21.02
C VAL A 158 -11.47 10.32 21.52
N GLU A 159 -11.34 10.45 22.84
CA GLU A 159 -10.21 11.15 23.48
C GLU A 159 -8.95 10.26 23.56
N PHE A 160 -8.17 10.23 22.48
CA PHE A 160 -6.99 9.35 22.35
C PHE A 160 -5.92 9.57 23.41
N ARG A 161 -5.77 10.79 23.94
CA ARG A 161 -4.80 11.07 25.01
C ARG A 161 -5.14 10.41 26.34
N VAL A 162 -6.41 10.06 26.54
CA VAL A 162 -6.89 9.45 27.78
C VAL A 162 -7.07 7.95 27.61
N VAL A 163 -7.67 7.52 26.50
CA VAL A 163 -8.05 6.12 26.29
C VAL A 163 -7.12 5.34 25.37
N GLY A 164 -6.19 6.01 24.68
CA GLY A 164 -5.38 5.40 23.60
C GLY A 164 -4.55 4.22 24.07
N ASP A 165 -3.80 4.36 25.17
CA ASP A 165 -2.94 3.30 25.69
C ASP A 165 -3.75 2.12 26.25
N ASP A 166 -4.81 2.40 27.00
CA ASP A 166 -5.69 1.35 27.55
C ASP A 166 -6.41 0.57 26.45
N LEU A 167 -6.87 1.29 25.42
CA LEU A 167 -7.51 0.70 24.25
C LEU A 167 -6.53 -0.12 23.42
N LEU A 168 -5.30 0.37 23.23
CA LEU A 168 -4.24 -0.39 22.56
C LEU A 168 -3.89 -1.66 23.33
N ASN A 169 -3.72 -1.56 24.65
CA ASN A 169 -3.39 -2.70 25.50
C ASN A 169 -4.50 -3.76 25.49
N SER A 170 -5.75 -3.34 25.67
CA SER A 170 -6.90 -4.26 25.71
C SER A 170 -7.18 -4.92 24.36
N SER A 171 -7.07 -4.19 23.25
CA SER A 171 -7.33 -4.71 21.90
C SER A 171 -6.22 -5.61 21.35
N THR A 172 -4.96 -5.35 21.71
CA THR A 172 -3.81 -6.12 21.21
C THR A 172 -3.31 -7.18 22.20
N GLY A 173 -3.81 -7.18 23.44
CA GLY A 173 -3.28 -8.00 24.52
C GLY A 173 -1.85 -7.59 24.90
N SER A 174 -1.55 -6.30 24.85
CA SER A 174 -0.24 -5.70 25.13
C SER A 174 0.90 -6.24 24.25
N ARG A 175 0.59 -6.66 23.02
CA ARG A 175 1.57 -7.18 22.05
C ARG A 175 2.18 -6.10 21.17
N MET A 176 1.62 -4.90 21.19
CA MET A 176 2.05 -3.75 20.42
C MET A 176 2.07 -2.51 21.32
N GLY A 177 3.19 -1.78 21.30
CA GLY A 177 3.30 -0.49 21.98
C GLY A 177 2.90 0.68 21.07
N MET A 178 2.65 1.85 21.66
CA MET A 178 2.15 3.03 20.92
C MET A 178 3.13 3.49 19.82
N SER A 179 4.44 3.45 20.08
CA SER A 179 5.46 3.76 19.06
C SER A 179 5.39 2.82 17.86
N GLN A 180 5.22 1.51 18.10
CA GLN A 180 5.13 0.51 17.03
C GLN A 180 3.84 0.69 16.22
N LEU A 181 2.73 1.00 16.90
CA LEU A 181 1.49 1.35 16.24
C LEU A 181 1.67 2.57 15.32
N TYR A 182 2.34 3.62 15.81
CA TYR A 182 2.55 4.84 15.03
C TYR A 182 3.45 4.60 13.83
N ASP A 183 4.49 3.78 13.97
CA ASP A 183 5.34 3.37 12.86
C ASP A 183 4.55 2.59 11.79
N GLU A 184 3.69 1.67 12.23
CA GLU A 184 2.85 0.89 11.34
C GLU A 184 1.82 1.76 10.61
N LEU A 185 1.10 2.60 11.34
CA LEU A 185 0.14 3.55 10.78
C LEU A 185 0.83 4.51 9.81
N ARG A 186 2.02 5.01 10.14
CA ARG A 186 2.80 5.89 9.26
C ARG A 186 3.05 5.25 7.91
N MET A 187 3.55 4.01 7.90
CA MET A 187 3.85 3.29 6.66
C MET A 187 2.62 3.20 5.76
N HIS A 188 1.50 2.75 6.33
CA HIS A 188 0.24 2.60 5.60
C HIS A 188 -0.33 3.93 5.13
N LEU A 189 -0.32 4.95 5.99
CA LEU A 189 -0.82 6.28 5.66
C LEU A 189 0.04 6.98 4.60
N GLN A 190 1.36 6.82 4.63
CA GLN A 190 2.24 7.33 3.57
C GLN A 190 1.95 6.66 2.23
N GLY A 191 1.82 5.32 2.22
CA GLY A 191 1.42 4.57 1.03
C GLY A 191 0.05 4.97 0.50
N PHE A 192 -0.91 5.20 1.40
CA PHE A 192 -2.25 5.67 1.08
C PHE A 192 -2.26 7.10 0.52
N GLN A 193 -1.52 8.04 1.13
CA GLN A 193 -1.38 9.41 0.63
C GLN A 193 -0.79 9.42 -0.77
N LEU A 194 0.28 8.66 -1.01
CA LEU A 194 0.83 8.54 -2.35
C LEU A 194 -0.15 7.90 -3.33
N THR A 195 -0.88 6.87 -2.91
CA THR A 195 -1.94 6.27 -3.74
C THR A 195 -2.98 7.32 -4.13
N ASN A 196 -3.43 8.15 -3.19
CA ASN A 196 -4.42 9.20 -3.47
C ASN A 196 -3.87 10.35 -4.32
N LEU A 197 -2.58 10.70 -4.17
CA LEU A 197 -1.91 11.65 -5.05
C LEU A 197 -1.80 11.07 -6.48
N ALA A 198 -1.44 9.79 -6.59
CA ALA A 198 -1.34 9.09 -7.86
C ALA A 198 -2.71 8.91 -8.53
N PHE A 199 -3.77 8.59 -7.80
CA PHE A 199 -5.14 8.51 -8.36
C PHE A 199 -5.73 9.88 -8.73
N ARG A 200 -5.16 10.99 -8.23
CA ARG A 200 -5.49 12.34 -8.70
C ARG A 200 -4.70 12.76 -9.93
N LEU A 201 -3.63 12.05 -10.26
CA LEU A 201 -2.94 12.18 -11.54
C LEU A 201 -3.56 11.13 -12.48
N PRO A 202 -4.25 11.52 -13.56
CA PRO A 202 -4.68 10.51 -14.54
C PRO A 202 -3.42 9.78 -15.02
N GLU A 203 -3.33 8.48 -14.71
CA GLU A 203 -2.23 7.63 -15.18
C GLU A 203 -2.15 7.81 -16.69
N ALA A 204 -0.99 8.24 -17.17
CA ALA A 204 -0.85 8.53 -18.59
C ALA A 204 -1.08 7.22 -19.35
N PRO A 205 -1.85 7.20 -20.47
CA PRO A 205 -2.12 5.97 -21.21
C PRO A 205 -0.85 5.18 -21.59
N GLY A 206 0.30 5.85 -21.72
CA GLY A 206 1.60 5.22 -21.94
C GLY A 206 2.16 4.48 -20.72
N GLU A 207 1.92 4.96 -19.49
CA GLU A 207 2.31 4.26 -18.25
C GLU A 207 1.46 3.00 -18.05
N SER A 208 0.15 3.08 -18.28
CA SER A 208 -0.72 1.89 -18.21
C SER A 208 -0.36 0.84 -19.26
N TRP A 209 0.05 1.26 -20.47
CA TRP A 209 0.58 0.35 -21.49
C TRP A 209 1.90 -0.30 -21.06
N ALA A 210 2.82 0.47 -20.45
CA ALA A 210 4.08 -0.05 -19.95
C ALA A 210 3.90 -1.04 -18.80
N ILE A 211 2.98 -0.78 -17.86
CA ILE A 211 2.63 -1.70 -16.77
C ILE A 211 1.98 -2.98 -17.33
N HIS A 212 1.09 -2.87 -18.32
CA HIS A 212 0.50 -4.02 -19.01
C HIS A 212 1.58 -4.86 -19.71
N GLU A 213 2.51 -4.23 -20.44
CA GLU A 213 3.63 -4.94 -21.06
C GLU A 213 4.51 -5.62 -20.01
N GLN A 214 4.82 -4.97 -18.89
CA GLN A 214 5.64 -5.55 -17.83
C GLN A 214 4.97 -6.76 -17.16
N LEU A 215 3.66 -6.69 -16.90
CA LEU A 215 2.88 -7.78 -16.32
C LEU A 215 2.70 -8.95 -17.30
N LYS A 216 2.63 -8.69 -18.60
CA LYS A 216 2.45 -9.72 -19.63
C LYS A 216 3.75 -10.24 -20.25
N ARG A 217 4.89 -9.57 -20.09
CA ARG A 217 6.19 -9.97 -20.67
C ARG A 217 7.02 -10.94 -19.83
N ARG A 218 6.62 -11.27 -18.61
CA ARG A 218 7.27 -12.34 -17.82
C ARG A 218 6.34 -13.53 -17.68
N ILE A 219 6.20 -14.29 -18.76
CA ILE A 219 5.70 -15.66 -18.66
C ILE A 219 6.92 -16.54 -18.93
N GLU A 220 7.56 -17.04 -17.88
CA GLU A 220 8.33 -18.26 -17.99
C GLU A 220 7.30 -19.38 -18.15
N ALA A 221 6.94 -19.68 -19.39
CA ALA A 221 6.09 -20.80 -19.70
C ALA A 221 6.99 -22.02 -19.93
N GLU A 222 6.88 -23.02 -19.07
CA GLU A 222 7.21 -24.40 -19.47
C GLU A 222 6.15 -24.83 -20.47
N ILE A 223 6.41 -24.52 -21.74
CA ILE A 223 5.57 -24.98 -22.84
C ILE A 223 5.96 -26.42 -23.10
N LEU A 224 5.12 -27.36 -22.68
CA LEU A 224 5.16 -28.72 -23.19
C LEU A 224 4.62 -28.69 -24.62
N PRO A 225 5.46 -28.92 -25.66
CA PRO A 225 4.96 -29.03 -27.02
C PRO A 225 4.14 -30.33 -27.11
N LEU A 226 2.83 -30.20 -27.02
CA LEU A 226 1.89 -31.26 -27.40
C LEU A 226 1.91 -31.34 -28.92
N LYS A 227 2.62 -32.34 -29.44
CA LYS A 227 2.71 -32.57 -30.88
C LYS A 227 1.36 -33.11 -31.37
N VAL A 228 0.59 -32.24 -32.00
CA VAL A 228 -0.78 -32.54 -32.47
C VAL A 228 -0.81 -33.76 -33.40
N ASP A 229 0.26 -33.98 -34.17
CA ASP A 229 0.40 -35.15 -35.07
C ASP A 229 0.23 -36.49 -34.34
N ASP A 230 0.67 -36.58 -33.09
CA ASP A 230 0.62 -37.82 -32.30
C ASP A 230 -0.83 -38.19 -31.90
N TYR A 231 -1.74 -37.20 -31.94
CA TYR A 231 -3.16 -37.36 -31.61
C TYR A 231 -4.07 -37.46 -32.84
N LEU A 232 -3.57 -37.12 -34.04
CA LEU A 232 -4.37 -37.20 -35.28
C LEU A 232 -4.81 -38.63 -35.59
N SER A 233 -4.00 -39.63 -35.23
CA SER A 233 -4.37 -41.05 -35.38
C SER A 233 -5.43 -41.52 -34.37
N GLU A 234 -5.64 -40.79 -33.28
CA GLU A 234 -6.68 -41.09 -32.28
C GLU A 234 -8.05 -40.51 -32.69
N VAL A 235 -8.09 -39.57 -33.64
CA VAL A 235 -9.33 -39.01 -34.19
C VAL A 235 -9.84 -39.95 -35.29
N THR A 236 -10.63 -40.94 -34.89
CA THR A 236 -11.15 -41.98 -35.79
C THR A 236 -12.45 -41.60 -36.50
N GLU A 237 -13.09 -40.49 -36.09
CA GLU A 237 -14.39 -40.06 -36.60
C GLU A 237 -14.36 -38.61 -37.04
N GLU A 238 -14.79 -38.34 -38.28
CA GLU A 238 -15.00 -36.98 -38.77
C GLU A 238 -16.42 -36.54 -38.39
N PRO A 239 -16.59 -35.41 -37.68
CA PRO A 239 -17.91 -34.98 -37.22
C PRO A 239 -18.80 -34.65 -38.42
N SER A 240 -20.02 -35.17 -38.41
CA SER A 240 -21.02 -34.84 -39.44
C SER A 240 -21.47 -33.38 -39.33
N ASP A 241 -21.90 -32.79 -40.44
CA ASP A 241 -22.44 -31.41 -40.50
C ASP A 241 -23.56 -31.16 -39.48
N ALA A 242 -24.36 -32.19 -39.18
CA ALA A 242 -25.44 -32.12 -38.20
C ALA A 242 -24.90 -31.96 -36.76
N GLN A 243 -23.81 -32.65 -36.42
CA GLN A 243 -23.16 -32.54 -35.11
C GLN A 243 -22.45 -31.19 -34.95
N ILE A 244 -21.83 -30.69 -36.03
CA ILE A 244 -21.20 -29.35 -36.05
C ILE A 244 -22.25 -28.28 -35.79
N LYS A 245 -23.39 -28.37 -36.47
CA LYS A 245 -24.49 -27.41 -36.30
C LYS A 245 -25.09 -27.46 -34.89
N ALA A 246 -25.28 -28.66 -34.33
CA ALA A 246 -25.77 -28.83 -32.96
C ALA A 246 -24.79 -28.24 -31.92
N LEU A 247 -23.48 -28.39 -32.13
CA LEU A 247 -22.46 -27.79 -31.25
C LEU A 247 -22.46 -26.26 -31.33
N TYR A 248 -22.58 -25.71 -32.55
CA TYR A 248 -22.67 -24.27 -32.75
C TYR A 248 -23.93 -23.69 -32.10
N ASP A 249 -25.10 -24.28 -32.35
CA ASP A 249 -26.37 -23.80 -31.79
C ASP A 249 -26.40 -23.84 -30.26
N LYS A 250 -25.70 -24.80 -29.65
CA LYS A 250 -25.60 -24.93 -28.19
C LYS A 250 -24.74 -23.83 -27.54
N HIS A 251 -23.69 -23.35 -28.23
CA HIS A 251 -22.68 -22.44 -27.65
C HIS A 251 -22.55 -21.09 -28.37
N LYS A 252 -23.52 -20.74 -29.23
CA LYS A 252 -23.48 -19.50 -30.03
C LYS A 252 -23.43 -18.22 -29.19
N ASP A 253 -24.12 -18.21 -28.04
CA ASP A 253 -24.28 -17.03 -27.18
C ASP A 253 -23.26 -16.98 -26.03
N GLU A 254 -22.33 -17.93 -25.98
CA GLU A 254 -21.30 -18.01 -24.95
C GLU A 254 -19.98 -17.38 -25.42
N TYR A 255 -19.30 -16.67 -24.52
CA TYR A 255 -17.96 -16.15 -24.78
C TYR A 255 -16.92 -17.27 -24.61
N SER A 256 -15.90 -17.27 -25.48
CA SER A 256 -14.72 -18.12 -25.30
C SER A 256 -13.93 -17.67 -24.05
N TYR A 257 -13.66 -18.60 -23.13
CA TYR A 257 -12.90 -18.34 -21.91
C TYR A 257 -11.80 -19.41 -21.71
N PRO A 258 -10.52 -19.04 -21.45
CA PRO A 258 -9.42 -20.00 -21.35
C PRO A 258 -9.57 -21.07 -20.24
N GLY A 259 -10.34 -20.77 -19.19
CA GLY A 259 -10.63 -21.71 -18.10
C GLY A 259 -11.88 -22.57 -18.30
N LYS A 260 -12.62 -22.39 -19.41
CA LYS A 260 -13.81 -23.20 -19.72
C LYS A 260 -13.43 -24.23 -20.79
N PRO A 261 -13.62 -25.54 -20.55
CA PRO A 261 -13.34 -26.56 -21.56
C PRO A 261 -14.34 -26.54 -22.72
N GLU A 262 -15.50 -25.92 -22.53
CA GLU A 262 -16.53 -25.79 -23.56
C GLU A 262 -16.24 -24.61 -24.51
N PRO A 263 -16.49 -24.76 -25.82
CA PRO A 263 -16.29 -23.69 -26.79
C PRO A 263 -17.32 -22.57 -26.57
N GLY A 264 -16.94 -21.34 -26.90
CA GLY A 264 -17.85 -20.20 -26.97
C GLY A 264 -17.62 -19.44 -28.27
N PHE A 265 -18.67 -19.21 -29.04
CA PHE A 265 -18.57 -18.61 -30.38
C PHE A 265 -18.90 -17.11 -30.42
N THR A 266 -19.26 -16.50 -29.29
CA THR A 266 -19.52 -15.07 -29.21
C THR A 266 -18.21 -14.27 -29.19
N ALA A 267 -18.04 -13.37 -30.16
CA ALA A 267 -16.95 -12.39 -30.14
C ALA A 267 -17.15 -11.37 -29.01
N MET A 268 -16.06 -11.00 -28.33
CA MET A 268 -16.12 -9.95 -27.30
C MET A 268 -16.70 -8.65 -27.87
N ARG A 269 -17.58 -8.01 -27.10
CA ARG A 269 -18.19 -6.74 -27.50
C ARG A 269 -17.10 -5.70 -27.74
N LYS A 270 -17.04 -5.18 -28.97
CA LYS A 270 -16.26 -3.98 -29.29
C LYS A 270 -17.14 -2.79 -28.94
N LEU A 271 -16.66 -1.95 -28.03
CA LEU A 271 -17.35 -0.73 -27.62
C LEU A 271 -16.72 0.43 -28.37
N ASP A 272 -17.55 1.21 -29.06
CA ASP A 272 -17.16 2.47 -29.67
C ASP A 272 -17.52 3.58 -28.70
N PHE A 273 -16.51 4.27 -28.18
CA PHE A 273 -16.69 5.31 -27.17
C PHE A 273 -16.35 6.67 -27.76
N ASN A 274 -17.34 7.56 -27.73
CA ASN A 274 -17.13 8.98 -27.93
C ASN A 274 -17.05 9.64 -26.56
N PHE A 275 -16.02 10.44 -26.32
CA PHE A 275 -15.89 11.22 -25.09
C PHE A 275 -15.97 12.71 -25.40
N ILE A 276 -16.67 13.44 -24.54
CA ILE A 276 -16.71 14.89 -24.56
C ILE A 276 -15.87 15.36 -23.37
N LYS A 277 -14.82 16.12 -23.66
CA LYS A 277 -13.95 16.71 -22.65
C LYS A 277 -14.46 18.11 -22.33
N VAL A 278 -15.02 18.29 -21.14
CA VAL A 278 -15.44 19.61 -20.63
C VAL A 278 -14.41 20.11 -19.62
N LYS A 279 -14.04 21.38 -19.71
CA LYS A 279 -13.22 22.04 -18.69
C LYS A 279 -14.07 22.26 -17.45
N ARG A 280 -13.65 21.67 -16.33
CA ARG A 280 -14.37 21.70 -15.06
C ARG A 280 -14.56 23.13 -14.55
N GLU A 281 -13.56 23.99 -14.72
CA GLU A 281 -13.60 25.38 -14.22
C GLU A 281 -14.79 26.16 -14.78
N ALA A 282 -15.05 26.03 -16.09
CA ALA A 282 -16.14 26.77 -16.75
C ALA A 282 -17.55 26.30 -16.29
N PHE A 283 -17.67 25.02 -15.90
CA PHE A 283 -18.95 24.48 -15.43
C PHE A 283 -19.17 24.77 -13.96
N GLU A 284 -18.11 24.69 -13.15
CA GLU A 284 -18.14 25.08 -11.74
C GLU A 284 -18.47 26.56 -11.61
N GLU A 285 -17.86 27.46 -12.37
CA GLU A 285 -18.18 28.90 -12.31
C GLU A 285 -19.64 29.20 -12.66
N GLN A 286 -20.20 28.57 -13.70
CA GLN A 286 -21.60 28.78 -14.09
C GLN A 286 -22.59 28.17 -13.11
N ALA A 287 -22.34 26.93 -12.65
CA ALA A 287 -23.22 26.25 -11.70
C ALA A 287 -23.15 26.90 -10.32
N LEU A 288 -21.95 27.30 -9.88
CA LEU A 288 -21.73 27.96 -8.60
C LEU A 288 -22.30 29.38 -8.61
N ALA A 289 -22.19 30.14 -9.70
CA ALA A 289 -22.88 31.43 -9.84
C ALA A 289 -24.42 31.29 -9.80
N ALA A 290 -24.97 30.25 -10.43
CA ALA A 290 -26.41 29.99 -10.43
C ALA A 290 -26.95 29.52 -9.06
N GLU A 291 -26.15 28.76 -8.30
CA GLU A 291 -26.52 28.32 -6.95
C GLU A 291 -26.27 29.42 -5.90
N LEU A 292 -25.18 30.19 -6.00
CA LEU A 292 -24.93 31.35 -5.13
C LEU A 292 -26.04 32.39 -5.26
N ALA A 293 -26.60 32.60 -6.47
CA ALA A 293 -27.72 33.50 -6.67
C ALA A 293 -29.03 33.05 -5.98
N LYS A 294 -29.14 31.78 -5.59
CA LYS A 294 -30.29 31.23 -4.83
C LYS A 294 -30.09 31.30 -3.33
N ILE A 295 -28.87 31.54 -2.87
CA ILE A 295 -28.54 31.64 -1.45
C ILE A 295 -28.70 33.09 -1.04
N THR A 296 -29.65 33.35 -0.13
CA THR A 296 -29.85 34.68 0.44
C THR A 296 -28.96 34.90 1.66
N ASP A 297 -28.58 36.15 1.91
CA ASP A 297 -27.75 36.51 3.08
C ASP A 297 -28.40 36.07 4.41
N GLU A 298 -29.73 36.12 4.48
CA GLU A 298 -30.51 35.65 5.63
C GLU A 298 -30.38 34.13 5.86
N ALA A 299 -30.31 33.34 4.79
CA ALA A 299 -30.10 31.90 4.88
C ALA A 299 -28.67 31.55 5.33
N ILE A 300 -27.69 32.36 4.90
CA ILE A 300 -26.29 32.24 5.34
C ILE A 300 -26.20 32.57 6.83
N GLU A 301 -26.81 33.66 7.28
CA GLU A 301 -26.79 34.06 8.69
C GLU A 301 -27.49 33.03 9.58
N ALA A 302 -28.66 32.52 9.17
CA ALA A 302 -29.37 31.48 9.89
C ALA A 302 -28.57 30.15 9.97
N HIS A 303 -27.86 29.79 8.89
CA HIS A 303 -26.99 28.62 8.87
C HIS A 303 -25.75 28.82 9.75
N TYR A 304 -25.13 30.01 9.72
CA TYR A 304 -23.98 30.36 10.54
C TYR A 304 -24.34 30.33 12.02
N GLU A 305 -25.45 30.96 12.42
CA GLU A 305 -25.93 30.97 13.81
C GLU A 305 -26.25 29.55 14.30
N ARG A 306 -26.86 28.70 13.46
CA ARG A 306 -27.19 27.31 13.82
C ARG A 306 -25.94 26.44 13.99
N ASN A 307 -24.87 26.73 13.26
CA ASN A 307 -23.65 25.93 13.24
C ASN A 307 -22.44 26.65 13.88
N LYS A 308 -22.68 27.68 14.69
CA LYS A 308 -21.64 28.49 15.36
C LYS A 308 -20.60 27.66 16.12
N SER A 309 -20.99 26.50 16.65
CA SER A 309 -20.09 25.59 17.35
C SER A 309 -19.01 24.95 16.45
N GLN A 310 -19.25 24.88 15.13
CA GLN A 310 -18.32 24.32 14.13
C GLN A 310 -17.35 25.38 13.57
N TYR A 311 -17.67 26.67 13.69
CA TYR A 311 -16.86 27.78 13.16
C TYR A 311 -16.06 28.48 14.27
N LYS A 312 -15.39 27.71 15.13
CA LYS A 312 -14.49 28.27 16.15
C LYS A 312 -13.28 28.89 15.48
N VAL A 313 -13.11 30.21 15.60
CA VAL A 313 -11.86 30.88 15.25
C VAL A 313 -10.78 30.36 16.19
N ALA A 314 -9.72 29.75 15.65
CA ALA A 314 -8.59 29.31 16.46
C ALA A 314 -8.02 30.50 17.24
N PRO A 315 -7.73 30.36 18.55
CA PRO A 315 -7.16 31.45 19.32
C PRO A 315 -5.82 31.92 18.69
N PRO A 316 -5.51 33.23 18.75
CA PRO A 316 -4.39 33.86 18.05
C PRO A 316 -3.00 33.32 18.45
N GLU A 317 -2.90 32.45 19.46
CA GLU A 317 -1.65 31.80 19.87
C GLU A 317 -1.16 30.69 18.93
N MET A 318 -1.95 30.30 17.92
CA MET A 318 -1.53 29.30 16.91
C MET A 318 -1.11 29.91 15.55
N SER A 319 -0.94 31.24 15.45
CA SER A 319 -0.46 31.91 14.22
C SER A 319 0.97 32.42 14.32
N THR A 320 1.91 31.64 14.86
CA THR A 320 3.34 31.88 14.65
C THR A 320 3.90 30.83 13.70
N ASN A 321 3.79 31.10 12.41
CA ASN A 321 4.82 30.71 11.46
C ASN A 321 5.25 31.99 10.74
N GLU A 322 6.29 32.62 11.29
CA GLU A 322 7.18 33.47 10.50
C GLU A 322 8.05 32.56 9.63
N ALA A 323 8.10 32.90 8.33
CA ALA A 323 9.07 32.52 7.29
C ALA A 323 9.25 31.04 6.93
#